data_AF-A0A2A9NCT4-F1
#
_entry.id   AF-A0A2A9NCT4-F1
#
_cell.length_a   1.000
_cell.length_b   1.000
_cell.length_c   1.000
_cell.angle_alpha   90.00
_cell.angle_beta   90.00
_cell.angle_gamma   90.00
#
_symmetry.space_group_name_H-M   'P 1'
#
loop_
_entity.id
_entity.type
_entity.pdbx_description
1 polymer ?
#
loop_
_entity_poly.entity_id
_entity_poly.type
_entity_poly.pdbx_seq_one_letter_code
_entity_poly.pdbx_strand_id
1 'polypeptide(L)'
;MQYTWLFGWLGETRERDVKINVICPATDIHVRKYSRQEQVIVHETPELYETVVKPYIAAFPASRTQWVENILSGVSEQNKMLYSSSDFVILPDMKWDLKTMTSLYLVALVRDRTIKSLRDLRKRHVPLLQSIQKEAYRVVQGKYGLGRGSLRMYVHYQPSYYHFHVHIVNANQAGSLGMMVGQAHLLDDVVSLLQLDPDDGPAIFERMTLTYGLGDQHGLFDSLRRAQQEVQEP
;
A
#
# COMPACT_ATOMS: atom_id res chain seq x y z
N MET A 1 30.98 24.43 19.27
CA MET A 1 29.65 24.61 18.66
C MET A 1 28.65 24.84 19.77
N GLN A 2 27.96 25.99 19.76
CA GLN A 2 26.95 26.31 20.76
C GLN A 2 25.57 26.06 20.11
N TYR A 3 24.82 25.11 20.66
CA TYR A 3 23.45 24.85 20.26
C TYR A 3 22.52 25.65 21.19
N THR A 4 21.57 26.38 20.62
CA THR A 4 20.57 27.13 21.37
C THR A 4 19.19 26.71 20.87
N TRP A 5 18.25 26.55 21.79
CA TRP A 5 16.85 26.26 21.49
C TRP A 5 15.98 27.40 22.02
N LEU A 6 14.95 27.74 21.26
CA LEU A 6 14.01 28.81 21.56
C LEU A 6 12.59 28.28 21.31
N PHE A 7 11.61 28.88 21.98
CA PHE A 7 10.21 28.68 21.67
C PHE A 7 9.71 29.85 20.82
N GLY A 8 8.88 29.56 19.83
CA GLY A 8 8.24 30.55 18.97
C GLY A 8 6.80 30.16 18.69
N TRP A 9 5.97 31.15 18.40
CA TRP A 9 4.56 30.98 18.04
C TRP A 9 4.35 31.52 16.64
N LEU A 10 3.48 30.89 15.85
CA LEU A 10 3.07 31.37 14.53
C LEU A 10 1.93 32.38 14.70
N GLY A 11 2.01 33.51 13.99
CA GLY A 11 1.09 34.65 14.12
C GLY A 11 -0.34 34.39 13.63
N GLU A 12 -1.15 35.45 13.67
CA GLU A 12 -2.61 35.42 13.53
C GLU A 12 -3.13 34.94 12.16
N THR A 13 -2.30 34.89 11.12
CA THR A 13 -2.65 34.31 9.80
C THR A 13 -2.41 32.81 9.77
N ARG A 14 -3.14 32.05 10.60
CA ARG A 14 -3.04 30.59 10.66
C ARG A 14 -3.78 29.96 9.47
N GLU A 15 -3.03 29.36 8.55
CA GLU A 15 -3.62 28.50 7.51
C GLU A 15 -4.25 27.23 8.13
N ARG A 16 -5.14 26.57 7.38
CA ARG A 16 -5.76 25.30 7.81
C ARG A 16 -4.69 24.29 8.20
N ASP A 17 -4.71 23.86 9.44
CA ASP A 17 -3.68 23.03 10.06
C ASP A 17 -4.20 21.69 10.59
N VAL A 18 -5.53 21.49 10.54
CA VAL A 18 -6.20 20.23 10.92
C VAL A 18 -6.78 19.56 9.68
N LYS A 19 -6.41 18.30 9.47
CA LYS A 19 -7.06 17.41 8.51
C LYS A 19 -7.99 16.43 9.24
N ILE A 20 -9.25 16.40 8.82
CA ILE A 20 -10.28 15.53 9.40
C ILE A 20 -10.64 14.44 8.38
N ASN A 21 -10.52 13.18 8.78
CA ASN A 21 -11.02 12.03 8.03
C ASN A 21 -12.18 11.41 8.80
N VAL A 22 -13.32 11.17 8.14
CA VAL A 22 -14.53 10.60 8.77
C VAL A 22 -14.86 9.26 8.11
N ILE A 23 -15.00 8.22 8.93
CA ILE A 23 -15.47 6.89 8.49
C ILE A 23 -16.86 6.69 9.09
N CYS A 24 -17.90 6.71 8.26
CA CYS A 24 -19.28 6.53 8.69
C CYS A 24 -20.10 5.75 7.63
N PRO A 25 -20.75 4.63 8.00
CA PRO A 25 -20.70 3.97 9.31
C PRO A 25 -19.33 3.30 9.55
N ALA A 26 -18.79 3.45 10.76
CA ALA A 26 -17.62 2.69 11.18
C ALA A 26 -18.02 1.22 11.46
N THR A 27 -17.11 0.28 11.19
CA THR A 27 -17.28 -1.15 11.50
C THR A 27 -16.28 -1.53 12.58
N ASP A 28 -16.45 -2.66 13.26
CA ASP A 28 -15.48 -3.13 14.26
C ASP A 28 -14.06 -3.28 13.70
N ILE A 29 -13.95 -3.61 12.41
CA ILE A 29 -12.66 -3.69 11.71
C ILE A 29 -12.01 -2.31 11.60
N HIS A 30 -12.80 -1.25 11.38
CA HIS A 30 -12.29 0.12 11.40
C HIS A 30 -11.81 0.50 12.80
N VAL A 31 -12.60 0.21 13.84
CA VAL A 31 -12.23 0.51 15.24
C VAL A 31 -10.91 -0.19 15.60
N ARG A 32 -10.83 -1.51 15.41
CA ARG A 32 -9.62 -2.31 15.69
C ARG A 32 -8.37 -1.81 14.96
N LYS A 33 -8.52 -1.36 13.71
CA LYS A 33 -7.40 -0.84 12.92
C LYS A 33 -6.82 0.46 13.49
N TYR A 34 -7.65 1.33 14.06
CA TYR A 34 -7.24 2.64 14.57
C TYR A 34 -7.04 2.67 16.09
N SER A 35 -7.47 1.64 16.82
CA SER A 35 -7.12 1.42 18.22
C SER A 35 -5.61 1.19 18.38
N ARG A 36 -5.05 1.70 19.48
CA ARG A 36 -3.68 1.36 19.91
C ARG A 36 -3.60 -0.16 20.10
N GLN A 37 -2.58 -0.78 19.53
CA GLN A 37 -2.34 -2.22 19.56
C GLN A 37 -0.84 -2.50 19.53
N GLU A 38 -0.42 -3.62 20.11
CA GLU A 38 0.97 -4.06 20.02
C GLU A 38 1.23 -4.63 18.62
N GLN A 39 2.45 -4.42 18.11
CA GLN A 39 2.89 -4.95 16.82
C GLN A 39 3.76 -6.18 17.05
N VAL A 40 3.48 -7.26 16.33
CA VAL A 40 4.34 -8.44 16.25
C VAL A 40 4.93 -8.58 14.86
N ILE A 41 6.08 -9.23 14.75
CA ILE A 41 6.66 -9.60 13.47
C ILE A 41 6.24 -11.01 13.10
N VAL A 42 5.67 -11.16 11.91
CA VAL A 42 5.23 -12.43 11.33
C VAL A 42 6.21 -12.83 10.24
N HIS A 43 6.50 -14.13 10.15
CA HIS A 43 7.25 -14.74 9.05
C HIS A 43 6.32 -15.71 8.30
N GLU A 44 5.65 -15.21 7.27
CA GLU A 44 4.65 -15.98 6.51
C GLU A 44 5.32 -16.79 5.41
N THR A 45 5.45 -18.11 5.60
CA THR A 45 5.94 -19.04 4.59
C THR A 45 4.90 -19.26 3.48
N PRO A 46 5.27 -19.85 2.33
CA PRO A 46 4.30 -20.26 1.30
C PRO A 46 3.17 -21.14 1.84
N GLU A 47 3.48 -22.05 2.76
CA GLU A 47 2.51 -22.97 3.37
C GLU A 47 1.51 -22.21 4.25
N LEU A 48 2.00 -21.27 5.07
CA LEU A 48 1.15 -20.39 5.87
C LEU A 48 0.27 -19.49 5.00
N TYR A 49 0.80 -19.02 3.87
CA TYR A 49 0.00 -18.26 2.92
C TYR A 49 -1.16 -19.09 2.38
N GLU A 50 -0.89 -20.30 1.87
CA GLU A 50 -1.91 -21.17 1.29
C GLU A 50 -2.94 -21.65 2.32
N THR A 51 -2.52 -21.95 3.55
CA THR A 51 -3.40 -22.56 4.58
C THR A 51 -4.14 -21.54 5.45
N VAL A 52 -3.57 -20.35 5.66
CA VAL A 52 -4.13 -19.35 6.58
C VAL A 52 -4.55 -18.08 5.85
N VAL A 53 -3.63 -17.48 5.10
CA VAL A 53 -3.82 -16.11 4.59
C VAL A 53 -4.73 -16.08 3.37
N LYS A 54 -4.54 -17.00 2.42
CA LYS A 54 -5.35 -17.09 1.21
C LYS A 54 -6.82 -17.40 1.52
N PRO A 55 -7.18 -18.33 2.43
CA PRO A 55 -8.55 -18.48 2.91
C PRO A 55 -9.12 -17.21 3.57
N TYR A 56 -8.32 -16.51 4.38
CA TYR A 56 -8.72 -15.24 4.97
C TYR A 56 -9.03 -14.18 3.91
N ILE A 57 -8.21 -14.06 2.86
CA ILE A 57 -8.45 -13.16 1.72
C ILE A 57 -9.75 -13.53 1.01
N ALA A 58 -9.97 -14.83 0.75
CA ALA A 58 -11.16 -15.33 0.06
C ALA A 58 -12.45 -15.10 0.85
N ALA A 59 -12.37 -15.03 2.19
CA ALA A 59 -13.51 -14.78 3.06
C ALA A 59 -14.00 -13.32 3.06
N PHE A 60 -13.25 -12.37 2.47
CA PHE A 60 -13.71 -10.98 2.42
C PHE A 60 -14.92 -10.81 1.49
N PRO A 61 -15.99 -10.16 1.95
CA PRO A 61 -17.09 -9.80 1.06
C PRO A 61 -16.61 -8.77 0.04
N ALA A 62 -17.08 -8.89 -1.20
CA ALA A 62 -16.74 -7.97 -2.31
C ALA A 62 -17.02 -6.50 -1.98
N SER A 63 -17.97 -6.23 -1.08
CA SER A 63 -18.29 -4.88 -0.60
C SER A 63 -17.10 -4.14 0.01
N ARG A 64 -16.08 -4.85 0.49
CA ARG A 64 -14.88 -4.27 1.12
C ARG A 64 -13.99 -3.52 0.14
N THR A 65 -14.06 -3.87 -1.14
CA THR A 65 -13.35 -3.19 -2.23
C THR A 65 -14.31 -2.44 -3.14
N GLN A 66 -15.58 -2.27 -2.76
CA GLN A 66 -16.58 -1.61 -3.60
C GLN A 66 -16.19 -0.18 -3.98
N TRP A 67 -15.55 0.56 -3.07
CA TRP A 67 -15.08 1.91 -3.36
C TRP A 67 -14.02 1.92 -4.46
N VAL A 68 -13.17 0.88 -4.55
CA VAL A 68 -12.22 0.70 -5.65
C VAL A 68 -12.97 0.47 -6.96
N GLU A 69 -13.95 -0.44 -6.94
CA GLU A 69 -14.77 -0.73 -8.11
C GLU A 69 -15.53 0.50 -8.61
N ASN A 70 -16.05 1.34 -7.71
CA ASN A 70 -16.72 2.59 -8.07
C ASN A 70 -15.77 3.57 -8.78
N ILE A 71 -14.50 3.62 -8.39
CA ILE A 71 -13.49 4.43 -9.08
C ILE A 71 -13.18 3.84 -10.46
N LEU A 72 -12.94 2.53 -10.53
CA LEU A 72 -12.55 1.86 -11.78
C LEU A 72 -13.68 1.83 -12.82
N SER A 73 -14.94 1.77 -12.39
CA SER A 73 -16.13 1.72 -13.25
C SER A 73 -16.66 3.10 -13.67
N GLY A 74 -16.05 4.19 -13.21
CA GLY A 74 -16.49 5.54 -13.60
C GLY A 74 -17.51 6.19 -12.67
N VAL A 75 -17.91 5.52 -11.58
CA VAL A 75 -18.99 5.98 -10.69
C VAL A 75 -18.52 7.09 -9.74
N SER A 76 -17.28 7.03 -9.24
CA SER A 76 -16.77 7.99 -8.24
C SER A 76 -15.38 8.51 -8.58
N GLU A 77 -15.03 9.70 -8.06
CA GLU A 77 -13.68 10.31 -8.11
C GLU A 77 -13.11 10.59 -9.52
N GLN A 78 -13.96 10.59 -10.55
CA GLN A 78 -13.53 10.79 -11.94
C GLN A 78 -12.88 12.16 -12.18
N ASN A 79 -13.35 13.18 -11.48
CA ASN A 79 -12.78 14.53 -11.54
C ASN A 79 -11.38 14.63 -10.90
N LYS A 80 -10.97 13.67 -10.08
CA LYS A 80 -9.63 13.62 -9.47
C LYS A 80 -8.62 12.81 -10.27
N MET A 81 -9.06 12.13 -11.32
CA MET A 81 -8.23 11.23 -12.11
C MET A 81 -7.07 11.98 -12.78
N LEU A 82 -5.86 11.48 -12.59
CA LEU A 82 -4.64 12.06 -13.19
C LEU A 82 -4.18 11.27 -14.42
N TYR A 83 -4.49 9.98 -14.44
CA TYR A 83 -4.20 9.07 -15.53
C TYR A 83 -5.20 7.91 -15.54
N SER A 84 -5.53 7.43 -16.74
CA SER A 84 -6.28 6.19 -16.93
C SER A 84 -5.84 5.50 -18.21
N SER A 85 -5.62 4.20 -18.13
CA SER A 85 -5.42 3.29 -19.25
C SER A 85 -6.41 2.12 -19.18
N SER A 86 -6.26 1.15 -20.08
CA SER A 86 -6.94 -0.15 -20.00
C SER A 86 -6.53 -0.97 -18.78
N ASP A 87 -5.37 -0.67 -18.19
CA ASP A 87 -4.75 -1.55 -17.19
C ASP A 87 -4.76 -0.97 -15.78
N PHE A 88 -4.71 0.35 -15.62
CA PHE A 88 -4.74 1.01 -14.30
C PHE A 88 -5.17 2.48 -14.39
N VAL A 89 -5.43 3.06 -13.22
CA VAL A 89 -5.68 4.51 -13.05
C VAL A 89 -4.73 5.09 -12.00
N ILE A 90 -4.40 6.37 -12.08
CA ILE A 90 -3.67 7.12 -11.04
C ILE A 90 -4.54 8.28 -10.57
N LEU A 91 -4.65 8.43 -9.25
CA LEU A 91 -5.39 9.52 -8.61
C LEU A 91 -4.77 9.89 -7.25
N PRO A 92 -5.07 11.08 -6.70
CA PRO A 92 -4.65 11.45 -5.35
C PRO A 92 -5.21 10.50 -4.30
N ASP A 93 -4.35 10.09 -3.36
CA ASP A 93 -4.76 9.29 -2.21
C ASP A 93 -5.43 10.19 -1.16
N MET A 94 -6.40 9.64 -0.43
CA MET A 94 -7.10 10.34 0.65
C MET A 94 -6.15 10.88 1.74
N LYS A 95 -4.93 10.37 1.86
CA LYS A 95 -3.91 10.82 2.82
C LYS A 95 -3.29 12.15 2.46
N TRP A 96 -3.31 12.56 1.19
CA TRP A 96 -2.75 13.84 0.78
C TRP A 96 -3.73 15.01 0.96
N ASP A 97 -3.22 16.22 1.20
CA ASP A 97 -4.02 17.45 1.33
C ASP A 97 -4.20 18.19 -0.02
N LEU A 98 -3.60 17.66 -1.10
CA LEU A 98 -3.55 18.24 -2.44
C LEU A 98 -2.79 19.57 -2.54
N LYS A 99 -2.06 19.96 -1.49
CA LYS A 99 -1.37 21.25 -1.38
C LYS A 99 0.10 21.08 -1.07
N THR A 100 0.42 20.33 -0.03
CA THR A 100 1.78 20.20 0.48
C THR A 100 2.54 19.19 -0.37
N MET A 101 3.43 19.66 -1.24
CA MET A 101 4.15 18.78 -2.19
C MET A 101 5.06 17.76 -1.50
N THR A 102 5.63 18.10 -0.35
CA THR A 102 6.46 17.17 0.44
C THR A 102 5.65 16.01 1.02
N SER A 103 4.32 16.15 1.11
CA SER A 103 3.39 15.08 1.50
C SER A 103 2.60 14.51 0.32
N LEU A 104 3.00 14.81 -0.92
CA LEU A 104 2.35 14.28 -2.14
C LEU A 104 2.19 12.77 -2.03
N TYR A 105 0.94 12.34 -2.16
CA TYR A 105 0.55 10.94 -2.06
C TYR A 105 -0.50 10.67 -3.14
N LEU A 106 -0.13 9.86 -4.11
CA LEU A 106 -0.99 9.30 -5.14
C LEU A 106 -1.09 7.79 -4.96
N VAL A 107 -2.10 7.20 -5.57
CA VAL A 107 -2.26 5.75 -5.66
C VAL A 107 -2.50 5.35 -7.11
N ALA A 108 -1.86 4.29 -7.55
CA ALA A 108 -2.24 3.59 -8.78
C ALA A 108 -3.12 2.39 -8.42
N LEU A 109 -4.30 2.30 -9.03
CA LEU A 109 -5.23 1.18 -8.87
C LEU A 109 -5.27 0.37 -10.16
N VAL A 110 -4.90 -0.90 -10.09
CA VAL A 110 -4.88 -1.80 -11.25
C VAL A 110 -6.31 -2.24 -11.58
N ARG A 111 -6.64 -2.42 -12.85
CA ARG A 111 -7.99 -2.81 -13.30
C ARG A 111 -8.23 -4.32 -13.24
N ASP A 112 -7.18 -5.12 -13.24
CA ASP A 112 -7.27 -6.57 -13.07
C ASP A 112 -7.69 -6.92 -11.62
N ARG A 113 -8.88 -7.51 -11.47
CA ARG A 113 -9.43 -7.92 -10.17
C ARG A 113 -8.78 -9.18 -9.61
N THR A 114 -8.04 -9.92 -10.43
CA THR A 114 -7.41 -11.18 -10.01
C THR A 114 -6.17 -10.95 -9.16
N ILE A 115 -5.56 -9.76 -9.23
CA ILE A 115 -4.38 -9.41 -8.44
C ILE A 115 -4.84 -8.78 -7.12
N LYS A 116 -4.75 -9.55 -6.02
CA LYS A 116 -5.22 -9.15 -4.68
C LYS A 116 -4.11 -8.55 -3.84
N SER A 117 -2.88 -9.05 -4.00
CA SER A 117 -1.71 -8.63 -3.20
C SER A 117 -0.39 -8.92 -3.93
N LEU A 118 0.73 -8.72 -3.22
CA LEU A 118 2.07 -9.07 -3.70
C LEU A 118 2.20 -10.53 -4.13
N ARG A 119 1.48 -11.46 -3.46
CA ARG A 119 1.48 -12.90 -3.74
C ARG A 119 0.94 -13.27 -5.12
N ASP A 120 0.15 -12.41 -5.76
CA ASP A 120 -0.44 -12.65 -7.09
C ASP A 120 0.43 -12.12 -8.23
N LEU A 121 1.52 -11.42 -7.92
CA LEU A 121 2.43 -10.92 -8.94
C LEU A 121 3.26 -12.06 -9.57
N ARG A 122 3.50 -11.94 -10.86
CA ARG A 122 4.18 -12.92 -11.73
C ARG A 122 5.03 -12.15 -12.73
N LYS A 123 6.05 -12.77 -13.31
CA LYS A 123 6.86 -12.21 -14.41
C LYS A 123 6.05 -11.48 -15.49
N ARG A 124 4.91 -12.05 -15.91
CA ARG A 124 4.01 -11.44 -16.92
C ARG A 124 3.44 -10.06 -16.52
N HIS A 125 3.46 -9.72 -15.24
CA HIS A 125 2.99 -8.42 -14.74
C HIS A 125 4.08 -7.34 -14.73
N VAL A 126 5.34 -7.67 -15.05
CA VAL A 126 6.45 -6.68 -15.11
C VAL A 126 6.13 -5.49 -16.03
N PRO A 127 5.57 -5.66 -17.25
CA PRO A 127 5.21 -4.53 -18.10
C PRO A 127 4.18 -3.59 -17.47
N LEU A 128 3.21 -4.12 -16.73
CA LEU A 128 2.22 -3.33 -15.99
C LEU A 128 2.91 -2.47 -14.92
N LEU A 129 3.79 -3.07 -14.11
CA LEU A 129 4.49 -2.35 -13.04
C LEU A 129 5.41 -1.25 -13.59
N GLN A 130 6.14 -1.54 -14.66
CA GLN A 130 6.99 -0.56 -15.34
C GLN A 130 6.17 0.58 -15.98
N SER A 131 4.99 0.25 -16.51
CA SER A 131 4.05 1.25 -17.05
C SER A 131 3.56 2.19 -15.93
N ILE A 132 3.21 1.64 -14.75
CA ILE A 132 2.85 2.45 -13.57
C ILE A 132 3.99 3.41 -13.20
N GLN A 133 5.24 2.94 -13.14
CA GLN A 133 6.40 3.79 -12.83
C GLN A 133 6.55 4.93 -13.84
N LYS A 134 6.52 4.60 -15.12
CA LYS A 134 6.67 5.57 -16.21
C LYS A 134 5.59 6.64 -16.16
N GLU A 135 4.33 6.23 -16.04
CA GLU A 135 3.19 7.14 -16.06
C GLU A 135 3.09 7.95 -14.76
N ALA A 136 3.48 7.40 -13.61
CA ALA A 136 3.59 8.14 -12.37
C ALA A 136 4.57 9.32 -12.49
N TYR A 137 5.77 9.09 -13.02
CA TYR A 137 6.73 10.16 -13.27
C TYR A 137 6.20 11.18 -14.28
N ARG A 138 5.55 10.73 -15.37
CA ARG A 138 4.98 11.65 -16.37
C ARG A 138 3.88 12.53 -15.77
N VAL A 139 2.96 11.95 -15.01
CA VAL A 139 1.89 12.67 -14.31
C VAL A 139 2.46 13.70 -13.36
N VAL A 140 3.42 13.29 -12.53
CA VAL A 140 3.96 14.16 -11.49
C VAL A 140 4.80 15.28 -12.08
N GLN A 141 5.61 15.00 -13.10
CA GLN A 141 6.37 16.02 -13.81
C GLN A 141 5.43 17.03 -14.50
N GLY A 142 4.42 16.54 -15.22
CA GLY A 142 3.50 17.39 -15.97
C GLY A 142 2.58 18.24 -15.10
N LYS A 143 2.07 17.68 -14.00
CA LYS A 143 1.07 18.34 -13.14
C LYS A 143 1.67 19.11 -11.96
N TYR A 144 2.81 18.66 -11.44
CA TYR A 144 3.39 19.19 -10.20
C TYR A 144 4.85 19.65 -10.37
N GLY A 145 5.44 19.52 -11.57
CA GLY A 145 6.78 20.01 -11.86
C GLY A 145 7.92 19.26 -11.14
N LEU A 146 7.66 18.11 -10.53
CA LEU A 146 8.72 17.35 -9.84
C LEU A 146 9.54 16.52 -10.84
N GLY A 147 10.85 16.55 -10.71
CA GLY A 147 11.78 15.85 -11.58
C GLY A 147 11.84 14.33 -11.36
N ARG A 148 12.63 13.64 -12.18
CA ARG A 148 12.95 12.22 -11.97
C ARG A 148 13.62 12.01 -10.61
N GLY A 149 13.33 10.89 -9.95
CA GLY A 149 13.84 10.59 -8.60
C GLY A 149 13.08 11.26 -7.45
N SER A 150 12.06 12.08 -7.75
CA SER A 150 11.22 12.72 -6.73
C SER A 150 10.18 11.79 -6.08
N LEU A 151 10.06 10.55 -6.56
CA LEU A 151 9.03 9.61 -6.14
C LEU A 151 9.64 8.38 -5.46
N ARG A 152 9.01 7.98 -4.35
CA ARG A 152 9.15 6.65 -3.76
C ARG A 152 7.88 5.87 -4.11
N MET A 153 8.02 4.76 -4.81
CA MET A 153 6.90 3.90 -5.20
C MET A 153 7.00 2.57 -4.50
N TYR A 154 5.91 2.11 -3.89
CA TYR A 154 5.92 0.88 -3.10
C TYR A 154 4.55 0.23 -2.98
N VAL A 155 4.54 -1.05 -2.65
CA VAL A 155 3.36 -1.88 -2.40
C VAL A 155 3.36 -2.29 -0.93
N HIS A 156 2.18 -2.37 -0.31
CA HIS A 156 2.04 -2.90 1.05
C HIS A 156 1.89 -4.42 1.07
N TYR A 157 2.48 -5.06 2.09
CA TYR A 157 2.14 -6.42 2.49
C TYR A 157 2.15 -6.55 4.03
N GLN A 158 1.04 -6.90 4.70
CA GLN A 158 -0.31 -7.07 4.16
C GLN A 158 -0.93 -5.72 3.71
N PRO A 159 -1.74 -5.69 2.64
CA PRO A 159 -2.43 -4.47 2.22
C PRO A 159 -3.66 -4.20 3.11
N SER A 160 -4.07 -2.93 3.19
CA SER A 160 -5.28 -2.56 3.93
C SER A 160 -6.59 -3.04 3.28
N TYR A 161 -6.55 -3.38 2.00
CA TYR A 161 -7.64 -3.92 1.20
C TYR A 161 -7.05 -4.76 0.07
N TYR A 162 -7.71 -5.88 -0.25
CA TYR A 162 -7.20 -6.88 -1.20
C TYR A 162 -7.63 -6.57 -2.63
N HIS A 163 -7.05 -5.51 -3.17
CA HIS A 163 -7.07 -5.13 -4.57
C HIS A 163 -5.74 -4.47 -4.87
N PHE A 164 -4.99 -4.96 -5.85
CA PHE A 164 -3.61 -4.54 -6.05
C PHE A 164 -3.50 -3.04 -6.35
N HIS A 165 -2.61 -2.37 -5.62
CA HIS A 165 -2.39 -0.94 -5.72
C HIS A 165 -0.93 -0.60 -5.41
N VAL A 166 -0.46 0.48 -6.01
CA VAL A 166 0.89 1.03 -5.78
C VAL A 166 0.75 2.39 -5.13
N HIS A 167 1.43 2.59 -4.02
CA HIS A 167 1.60 3.90 -3.39
C HIS A 167 2.68 4.68 -4.12
N ILE A 168 2.37 5.91 -4.52
CA ILE A 168 3.27 6.81 -5.24
C ILE A 168 3.41 8.07 -4.38
N VAL A 169 4.53 8.20 -3.68
CA VAL A 169 4.72 9.28 -2.70
C VAL A 169 5.93 10.13 -3.03
N ASN A 170 5.96 11.37 -2.54
CA ASN A 170 7.17 12.18 -2.59
C ASN A 170 8.32 11.46 -1.86
N ALA A 171 9.52 11.43 -2.44
CA ALA A 171 10.71 10.85 -1.82
C ALA A 171 11.05 11.50 -0.45
N ASN A 172 10.69 12.77 -0.28
CA ASN A 172 10.88 13.54 0.95
C ASN A 172 9.76 13.35 1.98
N GLN A 173 8.69 12.60 1.65
CA GLN A 173 7.69 12.26 2.65
C GLN A 173 8.33 11.35 3.70
N ALA A 174 8.16 11.70 4.97
CA ALA A 174 8.69 10.97 6.11
C ALA A 174 7.57 10.56 7.09
N GLY A 175 7.84 9.55 7.92
CA GLY A 175 7.03 9.27 9.11
C GLY A 175 5.70 8.53 8.88
N SER A 176 5.49 7.87 7.74
CA SER A 176 4.31 7.00 7.57
C SER A 176 4.63 5.57 7.99
N LEU A 177 3.82 4.99 8.90
CA LEU A 177 3.91 3.56 9.27
C LEU A 177 3.84 2.63 8.05
N GLY A 178 3.12 3.05 7.00
CA GLY A 178 3.02 2.31 5.75
C GLY A 178 4.33 2.22 4.97
N MET A 179 5.33 3.04 5.27
CA MET A 179 6.63 3.07 4.59
C MET A 179 7.72 2.32 5.35
N MET A 180 7.40 1.71 6.49
CA MET A 180 8.38 0.98 7.29
C MET A 180 8.80 -0.31 6.59
N VAL A 181 10.05 -0.73 6.87
CA VAL A 181 10.49 -2.09 6.55
C VAL A 181 9.61 -3.10 7.29
N GLY A 182 9.25 -4.20 6.63
CA GLY A 182 8.22 -5.11 7.14
C GLY A 182 6.80 -4.60 6.91
N GLN A 183 6.59 -3.67 5.98
CA GLN A 183 5.27 -3.26 5.51
C GLN A 183 5.33 -2.84 4.03
N ALA A 184 6.28 -1.98 3.66
CA ALA A 184 6.48 -1.53 2.29
C ALA A 184 7.51 -2.38 1.52
N HIS A 185 7.17 -2.70 0.27
CA HIS A 185 8.07 -3.28 -0.71
C HIS A 185 8.25 -2.28 -1.86
N LEU A 186 9.47 -1.81 -2.11
CA LEU A 186 9.74 -0.87 -3.20
C LEU A 186 9.35 -1.50 -4.54
N LEU A 187 8.69 -0.71 -5.40
CA LEU A 187 8.20 -1.21 -6.67
C LEU A 187 9.36 -1.65 -7.60
N ASP A 188 10.48 -0.93 -7.57
CA ASP A 188 11.70 -1.30 -8.31
C ASP A 188 12.25 -2.66 -7.88
N ASP A 189 12.26 -2.94 -6.56
CA ASP A 189 12.71 -4.23 -6.03
C ASP A 189 11.74 -5.35 -6.42
N VAL A 190 10.43 -5.08 -6.35
CA VAL A 190 9.39 -6.03 -6.80
C VAL A 190 9.57 -6.37 -8.27
N VAL A 191 9.78 -5.38 -9.13
CA VAL A 191 10.05 -5.59 -10.57
C VAL A 191 11.31 -6.43 -10.77
N SER A 192 12.39 -6.08 -10.07
CA SER A 192 13.67 -6.80 -10.18
C SER A 192 13.53 -8.26 -9.74
N LEU A 193 12.83 -8.53 -8.64
CA LEU A 193 12.55 -9.87 -8.15
C LEU A 193 11.74 -10.70 -9.16
N LEU A 194 10.68 -10.12 -9.75
CA LEU A 194 9.87 -10.81 -10.76
C LEU A 194 10.63 -11.11 -12.04
N GLN A 195 11.64 -10.31 -12.40
CA GLN A 195 12.48 -10.58 -13.56
C GLN A 195 13.37 -11.81 -13.37
N LEU A 196 13.63 -12.20 -12.12
CA LEU A 196 14.34 -13.43 -11.75
C LEU A 196 13.44 -14.67 -11.77
N ASP A 197 12.13 -14.53 -12.02
CA ASP A 197 11.24 -15.67 -12.13
C ASP A 197 11.70 -16.62 -13.26
N PRO A 198 11.73 -17.95 -12.99
CA PRO A 198 11.93 -18.94 -14.03
C PRO A 198 10.77 -18.88 -15.04
N ASP A 199 11.04 -19.23 -16.29
CA ASP A 199 9.97 -19.29 -17.30
C ASP A 199 8.98 -20.44 -17.02
N ASP A 200 9.48 -21.57 -16.49
CA ASP A 200 8.71 -22.80 -16.25
C ASP A 200 8.66 -23.20 -14.76
N GLY A 201 8.36 -22.26 -13.86
CA GLY A 201 8.30 -22.56 -12.43
C GLY A 201 7.42 -21.61 -11.61
N PRO A 202 7.25 -21.89 -10.30
CA PRO A 202 6.51 -21.01 -9.40
C PRO A 202 7.21 -19.67 -9.26
N ALA A 203 6.42 -18.60 -9.26
CA ALA A 203 6.93 -17.25 -9.13
C ALA A 203 7.58 -17.03 -7.76
N ILE A 204 8.47 -16.04 -7.71
CA ILE A 204 9.27 -15.72 -6.54
C ILE A 204 8.39 -15.40 -5.32
N PHE A 205 7.31 -14.64 -5.51
CA PHE A 205 6.39 -14.32 -4.43
C PHE A 205 5.49 -15.49 -4.02
N GLU A 206 5.41 -16.57 -4.80
CA GLU A 206 4.77 -17.82 -4.34
C GLU A 206 5.70 -18.58 -3.38
N ARG A 207 7.02 -18.42 -3.51
CA ARG A 207 8.02 -19.19 -2.76
C ARG A 207 8.65 -18.44 -1.58
N MET A 208 8.64 -17.12 -1.60
CA MET A 208 9.27 -16.33 -0.54
C MET A 208 8.52 -16.44 0.78
N THR A 209 9.27 -16.50 1.88
CA THR A 209 8.74 -16.15 3.20
C THR A 209 8.65 -14.62 3.29
N LEU A 210 7.44 -14.08 3.44
CA LEU A 210 7.22 -12.64 3.58
C LEU A 210 7.18 -12.27 5.06
N THR A 211 8.04 -11.33 5.45
CA THR A 211 8.13 -10.84 6.83
C THR A 211 7.46 -9.49 6.95
N TYR A 212 6.51 -9.35 7.88
CA TYR A 212 5.77 -8.10 8.06
C TYR A 212 5.30 -7.88 9.50
N GLY A 213 5.06 -6.61 9.83
CA GLY A 213 4.42 -6.19 11.07
C GLY A 213 2.93 -6.47 11.05
N LEU A 214 2.41 -7.04 12.14
CA LEU A 214 1.00 -7.33 12.30
C LEU A 214 0.53 -6.86 13.67
N GLY A 215 -0.55 -6.08 13.72
CA GLY A 215 -1.15 -5.69 14.98
C GLY A 215 -1.96 -6.82 15.62
N ASP A 216 -1.96 -6.89 16.94
CA ASP A 216 -2.67 -7.94 17.71
C ASP A 216 -4.21 -7.96 17.51
N GLN A 217 -4.78 -6.88 16.98
CA GLN A 217 -6.21 -6.79 16.64
C GLN A 217 -6.51 -7.16 15.19
N HIS A 218 -5.50 -7.49 14.38
CA HIS A 218 -5.68 -7.84 12.98
C HIS A 218 -6.36 -9.20 12.83
N GLY A 219 -7.24 -9.36 11.84
CA GLY A 219 -8.01 -10.61 11.64
C GLY A 219 -7.17 -11.85 11.31
N LEU A 220 -5.90 -11.67 10.94
CA LEU A 220 -4.94 -12.75 10.72
C LEU A 220 -4.15 -13.13 11.99
N PHE A 221 -4.15 -12.30 13.03
CA PHE A 221 -3.20 -12.41 14.14
C PHE A 221 -3.32 -13.76 14.85
N ASP A 222 -4.52 -14.13 15.31
CA ASP A 222 -4.71 -15.38 16.07
C ASP A 222 -4.38 -16.62 15.23
N SER A 223 -4.81 -16.65 13.97
CA SER A 223 -4.59 -17.80 13.09
C SER A 223 -3.12 -17.98 12.74
N LEU A 224 -2.41 -16.89 12.42
CA LEU A 224 -0.97 -16.96 12.14
C LEU A 224 -0.16 -17.30 13.39
N ARG A 225 -0.52 -16.73 14.55
CA ARG A 225 0.18 -17.03 15.80
C ARG A 225 0.08 -18.51 16.15
N ARG A 226 -1.11 -19.13 16.03
CA ARG A 226 -1.30 -20.56 16.28
C ARG A 226 -0.50 -21.41 15.29
N ALA A 227 -0.63 -21.12 13.99
CA ALA A 227 0.07 -21.89 12.97
C ALA A 227 1.60 -21.79 13.08
N GLN A 228 2.13 -20.65 13.51
CA GLN A 228 3.57 -20.49 13.75
C GLN A 228 4.06 -21.25 14.99
N GLN A 229 3.23 -21.44 16.01
CA GLN A 229 3.56 -22.24 17.20
C GLN A 229 3.61 -23.73 16.85
N GLU A 230 2.66 -24.21 16.05
CA GLU A 230 2.62 -25.61 15.58
C GLU A 230 3.82 -25.97 14.69
N VAL A 231 4.39 -25.01 13.96
CA VAL A 231 5.59 -25.21 13.12
C VAL A 231 6.90 -25.16 13.94
N GLN A 232 6.86 -24.59 15.15
CA GLN A 232 8.04 -24.45 16.04
C GLN A 232 8.14 -25.56 17.11
N GLU A 233 7.13 -26.40 17.28
CA GLU A 233 7.24 -27.61 18.12
C GLU A 233 7.77 -28.79 17.28
N PRO A 234 8.95 -29.36 17.63
CA PRO A 234 9.53 -30.51 16.92
C PRO A 234 8.82 -31.83 17.18
#